data_AF-A0A7V6KU19-F1
#
_entry.id   AF-A0A7V6KU19-F1
#
_cell.length_a   1.000
_cell.length_b   1.000
_cell.length_c   1.000
_cell.angle_alpha   90.00
_cell.angle_beta   90.00
_cell.angle_gamma   90.00
#
_symmetry.space_group_name_H-M   'P 1'
#
loop_
_entity.id
_entity.type
_entity.pdbx_description
1 polymer ?
#
loop_
_entity_poly.entity_id
_entity_poly.type
_entity_poly.pdbx_seq_one_letter_code
_entity_poly.pdbx_strand_id
1 'polypeptide(L)'
;MPVLPGFSGIEEGLLVREDTLSGKLYRYIPSIEDEVVVCDLSLNEGDTFQLFPGDDVPIALWNDYRERGIKLVVDSVRYINGKKVIYFPFLSEPCFFSNPRYNISLRFIEGIGPTYGPFGYFGRVFGENVLSLLLCVEKDGSQVFMMHEDLQCFQSVAAVKEVEVLKLNIYPNPVVDYVNITSENQDSEIQLTVYDFVGSLVGHYTFQDHIQIPVHNLSSGVYTLIFRDHKNNQSSRKVVISH
;
A
#
# COMPACT_ATOMS: atom_id res chain seq x y z
N MET A 1 14.32 8.80 14.29
CA MET A 1 13.94 8.32 12.94
C MET A 1 13.42 9.53 12.18
N PRO A 2 14.03 9.97 11.08
CA PRO A 2 13.52 11.12 10.36
C PRO A 2 12.22 10.70 9.70
N VAL A 3 11.14 11.34 10.15
CA VAL A 3 9.83 11.32 9.54
C VAL A 3 10.02 11.82 8.10
N LEU A 4 9.61 11.01 7.12
CA LEU A 4 9.47 11.48 5.74
C LEU A 4 8.66 12.78 5.80
N PRO A 5 9.17 13.92 5.30
CA PRO A 5 8.33 15.10 5.19
C PRO A 5 7.14 14.69 4.32
N GLY A 6 5.96 14.69 4.93
CA GLY A 6 4.73 14.51 4.20
C GLY A 6 4.74 15.53 3.07
N PHE A 7 4.59 15.04 1.84
CA PHE A 7 4.26 15.86 0.70
C PHE A 7 2.91 16.52 1.00
N SER A 8 2.96 17.65 1.69
CA SER A 8 1.83 18.55 1.86
C SER A 8 1.58 19.21 0.52
N GLY A 9 0.70 18.63 -0.29
CA GLY A 9 0.25 19.27 -1.52
C GLY A 9 -0.26 18.39 -2.65
N ILE A 10 -0.29 17.06 -2.55
CA ILE A 10 -0.80 16.22 -3.64
C ILE A 10 -1.92 15.32 -3.12
N GLU A 11 -3.14 15.85 -3.17
CA GLU A 11 -4.38 15.08 -3.25
C GLU A 11 -4.58 14.45 -4.65
N GLU A 12 -3.62 14.60 -5.57
CA GLU A 12 -3.72 14.03 -6.91
C GLU A 12 -3.30 12.57 -6.88
N GLY A 13 -4.30 11.68 -6.92
CA GLY A 13 -4.10 10.25 -7.04
C GLY A 13 -3.32 9.88 -8.31
N LEU A 14 -2.87 8.62 -8.37
CA LEU A 14 -2.26 8.07 -9.57
C LEU A 14 -3.28 8.03 -10.73
N LEU A 15 -3.07 8.84 -11.75
CA LEU A 15 -3.92 8.91 -12.95
C LEU A 15 -3.36 8.02 -14.06
N VAL A 16 -3.99 6.86 -14.28
CA VAL A 16 -3.63 5.90 -15.33
C VAL A 16 -4.83 5.65 -16.23
N ARG A 17 -4.59 5.54 -17.53
CA ARG A 17 -5.57 4.99 -18.47
C ARG A 17 -4.95 3.90 -19.33
N GLU A 18 -5.82 3.02 -19.80
CA GLU A 18 -5.51 2.00 -20.79
C GLU A 18 -6.13 2.39 -22.13
N ASP A 19 -5.34 2.27 -23.20
CA ASP A 19 -5.87 2.21 -24.56
C ASP A 19 -5.97 0.73 -24.97
N THR A 20 -7.19 0.21 -24.94
CA THR A 20 -7.48 -1.20 -25.22
C THR A 20 -7.32 -1.57 -26.70
N LEU A 21 -7.27 -0.61 -27.61
CA LEU A 21 -7.03 -0.88 -29.03
C LEU A 21 -5.54 -1.09 -29.32
N SER A 22 -4.68 -0.30 -28.67
CA SER A 22 -3.23 -0.39 -28.85
C SER A 22 -2.53 -1.27 -27.81
N GLY A 23 -3.21 -1.62 -26.70
CA GLY A 23 -2.62 -2.35 -25.58
C GLY A 23 -1.60 -1.52 -24.81
N LYS A 24 -1.74 -0.20 -24.82
CA LYS A 24 -0.82 0.74 -24.17
C LYS A 24 -1.42 1.27 -22.88
N LEU A 25 -0.57 1.40 -21.86
CA LEU A 25 -0.92 2.09 -20.62
C LEU A 25 -0.23 3.44 -20.59
N TYR A 26 -1.00 4.44 -20.19
CA TYR A 26 -0.56 5.82 -20.07
C TYR A 26 -0.72 6.28 -18.64
N ARG A 27 0.24 7.04 -18.15
CA ARG A 27 0.15 7.77 -16.90
C ARG A 27 0.17 9.26 -17.20
N TYR A 28 -0.81 9.98 -16.65
CA TYR A 28 -0.76 11.43 -16.66
C TYR A 28 0.12 11.94 -15.53
N ILE A 29 1.01 12.88 -15.84
CA ILE A 29 1.94 13.48 -14.89
C ILE A 29 1.63 14.97 -14.77
N PRO A 30 0.99 15.40 -13.67
CA PRO A 30 0.55 16.79 -13.50
C PRO A 30 1.68 17.81 -13.60
N SER A 31 2.88 17.47 -13.13
CA SER A 31 4.04 18.37 -13.14
C SER A 31 4.54 18.74 -14.53
N ILE A 32 4.24 17.94 -15.56
CA ILE A 32 4.59 18.22 -16.97
C ILE A 32 3.36 18.43 -17.86
N GLU A 33 2.16 18.33 -17.29
CA GLU A 33 0.88 18.40 -18.01
C GLU A 33 0.80 17.47 -19.24
N ASP A 34 1.45 16.30 -19.16
CA ASP A 34 1.58 15.35 -20.29
C ASP A 34 1.40 13.90 -19.82
N GLU A 35 1.13 13.00 -20.78
CA GLU A 35 1.06 11.56 -20.56
C GLU A 35 2.38 10.89 -20.94
N VAL A 36 2.79 9.91 -20.13
CA VAL A 36 3.90 9.01 -20.45
C VAL A 36 3.39 7.60 -20.67
N VAL A 37 3.98 6.89 -21.64
CA VAL A 37 3.70 5.47 -21.86
C VAL A 37 4.42 4.68 -20.77
N VAL A 38 3.66 3.90 -20.00
CA VAL A 38 4.20 3.08 -18.91
C VAL A 38 4.21 1.60 -19.24
N CYS A 39 3.50 1.19 -20.28
CA CYS A 39 3.46 -0.17 -20.81
C CYS A 39 3.03 -0.13 -22.27
N ASP A 40 3.62 -0.98 -23.11
CA ASP A 40 3.24 -1.13 -24.51
C ASP A 40 3.21 -2.62 -24.88
N LEU A 41 2.01 -3.20 -24.96
CA LEU A 41 1.83 -4.61 -25.32
C LEU A 41 1.99 -4.86 -26.82
N SER A 42 2.16 -3.83 -27.65
CA SER A 42 2.38 -4.00 -29.10
C SER A 42 3.82 -4.40 -29.43
N LEU A 43 4.77 -4.25 -28.50
CA LEU A 43 6.18 -4.54 -28.72
C LEU A 43 6.45 -6.02 -29.05
N ASN A 44 7.48 -6.24 -29.86
CA ASN A 44 8.01 -7.52 -30.30
C ASN A 44 9.50 -7.63 -29.97
N GLU A 45 10.08 -8.81 -30.15
CA GLU A 45 11.50 -9.07 -29.93
C GLU A 45 12.38 -8.08 -30.72
N GLY A 46 13.36 -7.46 -30.04
CA GLY A 46 14.23 -6.44 -30.59
C GLY A 46 13.65 -5.01 -30.60
N ASP A 47 12.34 -4.83 -30.36
CA ASP A 47 11.77 -3.50 -30.17
C ASP A 47 12.31 -2.86 -28.88
N THR A 48 12.16 -1.54 -28.77
CA THR A 48 12.72 -0.79 -27.65
C THR A 48 11.66 -0.02 -26.89
N PHE A 49 11.82 0.07 -25.58
CA PHE A 49 10.94 0.79 -24.67
C PHE A 49 11.72 1.77 -23.80
N GLN A 50 11.24 3.01 -23.71
CA GLN A 50 11.87 4.05 -22.91
C GLN A 50 11.26 4.08 -21.50
N LEU A 51 12.07 3.81 -20.47
CA LEU A 51 11.63 4.04 -19.09
C LEU A 51 11.56 5.55 -18.83
N PHE A 52 10.50 5.94 -18.11
CA PHE A 52 10.27 7.32 -17.70
C PHE A 52 10.71 7.52 -16.24
N PRO A 53 11.16 8.73 -15.88
CA PRO A 53 11.55 9.05 -14.52
C PRO A 53 10.33 9.18 -13.60
N GLY A 54 10.56 9.05 -12.29
CA GLY A 54 9.54 9.28 -11.28
C GLY A 54 9.26 10.75 -10.99
N ASP A 55 8.30 10.98 -10.10
CA ASP A 55 7.80 12.32 -9.76
C ASP A 55 8.82 13.17 -8.99
N ASP A 56 9.91 12.55 -8.52
CA ASP A 56 11.02 13.19 -7.82
C ASP A 56 11.96 13.96 -8.77
N VAL A 57 11.80 13.78 -10.08
CA VAL A 57 12.63 14.45 -11.09
C VAL A 57 12.13 15.88 -11.36
N PRO A 58 13.02 16.90 -11.22
CA PRO A 58 12.69 18.28 -11.56
C PRO A 58 12.23 18.44 -13.01
N ILE A 59 11.19 19.26 -13.23
CA ILE A 59 10.59 19.53 -14.55
C ILE A 59 11.63 19.85 -15.64
N ALA A 60 12.66 20.62 -15.29
CA ALA A 60 13.71 21.04 -16.20
C ALA A 60 14.55 19.88 -16.79
N LEU A 61 14.52 18.71 -16.16
CA LEU A 61 15.28 17.52 -16.59
C LEU A 61 14.44 16.53 -17.39
N TRP A 62 13.12 16.73 -17.52
CA TRP A 62 12.24 15.76 -18.19
C TRP A 62 12.59 15.53 -19.66
N ASN A 63 13.00 16.57 -20.38
CA ASN A 63 13.43 16.43 -21.78
C ASN A 63 14.71 15.59 -21.88
N ASP A 64 15.67 15.79 -20.97
CA ASP A 64 16.92 15.00 -20.95
C ASP A 64 16.60 13.53 -20.68
N TYR A 65 15.65 13.22 -19.79
CA TYR A 65 15.22 11.84 -19.56
C TYR A 65 14.43 11.23 -20.73
N ARG A 66 13.63 12.01 -21.46
CA ARG A 66 12.95 11.54 -22.68
C ARG A 66 13.96 11.19 -23.78
N GLU A 67 15.09 11.91 -23.86
CA GLU A 67 16.10 11.71 -24.89
C GLU A 67 17.20 10.73 -24.50
N ARG A 68 17.61 10.71 -23.22
CA ARG A 68 18.80 10.01 -22.71
C ARG A 68 18.54 9.08 -21.54
N GLY A 69 17.28 8.90 -21.14
CA GLY A 69 16.92 7.99 -20.06
C GLY A 69 17.18 6.52 -20.39
N ILE A 70 16.77 5.63 -19.50
CA ILE A 70 17.00 4.19 -19.64
C ILE A 70 16.14 3.60 -20.77
N LYS A 71 16.80 3.09 -21.81
CA LYS A 71 16.17 2.42 -22.94
C LYS A 71 16.32 0.90 -22.80
N LEU A 72 15.20 0.21 -22.71
CA LEU A 72 15.11 -1.24 -22.68
C LEU A 72 14.97 -1.78 -24.11
N VAL A 73 15.57 -2.93 -24.36
CA VAL A 73 15.34 -3.73 -25.58
C VAL A 73 14.52 -4.96 -25.17
N VAL A 74 13.48 -5.29 -25.92
CA VAL A 74 12.72 -6.51 -25.70
C VAL A 74 13.60 -7.72 -26.01
N ASP A 75 13.82 -8.55 -25.00
CA ASP A 75 14.61 -9.78 -25.10
C ASP A 75 13.82 -10.91 -25.75
N SER A 76 12.58 -11.13 -25.32
CA SER A 76 11.71 -12.13 -25.94
C SER A 76 10.24 -11.87 -25.68
N VAL A 77 9.38 -12.41 -26.54
CA VAL A 77 7.93 -12.40 -26.36
C VAL A 77 7.42 -13.84 -26.31
N ARG A 78 6.65 -14.17 -25.28
CA ARG A 78 6.10 -15.52 -25.07
C ARG A 78 4.61 -15.45 -24.78
N TYR A 79 3.91 -16.55 -25.02
CA TYR A 79 2.52 -16.72 -24.62
C TYR A 79 2.45 -17.76 -23.51
N ILE A 80 2.00 -17.37 -22.32
CA ILE A 80 1.90 -18.23 -21.14
C ILE A 80 0.45 -18.22 -20.69
N ASN A 81 -0.20 -19.39 -20.63
CA ASN A 81 -1.62 -19.52 -20.27
C ASN A 81 -2.54 -18.58 -21.08
N GLY A 82 -2.25 -18.41 -22.37
CA GLY A 82 -3.02 -17.55 -23.27
C GLY A 82 -2.75 -16.04 -23.13
N LYS A 83 -1.81 -15.61 -22.30
CA LYS A 83 -1.41 -14.20 -22.14
C LYS A 83 -0.09 -13.91 -22.84
N LYS A 84 0.00 -12.81 -23.58
CA LYS A 84 1.26 -12.26 -24.07
C LYS A 84 2.12 -11.77 -22.90
N VAL A 85 3.38 -12.19 -22.88
CA VAL A 85 4.39 -11.78 -21.91
C VAL A 85 5.61 -11.28 -22.68
N ILE A 86 5.95 -10.01 -22.49
CA ILE A 86 7.11 -9.35 -23.07
C ILE A 86 8.19 -9.31 -21.99
N TYR A 87 9.35 -9.90 -22.28
CA TYR A 87 10.49 -9.96 -21.39
C TYR A 87 11.52 -8.91 -21.77
N PHE A 88 12.05 -8.24 -20.76
CA PHE A 88 13.22 -7.37 -20.87
C PHE A 88 14.42 -8.03 -20.18
N PRO A 89 15.65 -7.74 -20.63
CA PRO A 89 16.85 -8.31 -20.05
C PRO A 89 16.99 -7.91 -18.57
N PHE A 90 17.79 -8.69 -17.84
CA PHE A 90 18.14 -8.37 -16.47
C PHE A 90 18.92 -7.05 -16.44
N LEU A 91 18.43 -6.06 -15.68
CA LEU A 91 19.14 -4.80 -15.50
C LEU A 91 20.23 -5.03 -14.46
N SER A 92 21.47 -5.24 -14.92
CA SER A 92 22.64 -5.55 -14.09
C SER A 92 23.27 -4.33 -13.40
N GLU A 93 22.60 -3.18 -13.37
CA GLU A 93 23.13 -1.95 -12.77
C GLU A 93 22.71 -1.77 -11.30
N PRO A 94 23.48 -1.00 -10.49
CA PRO A 94 23.14 -0.70 -9.09
C PRO A 94 21.83 0.10 -8.92
N CYS A 95 21.18 0.44 -10.03
CA CYS A 95 19.92 1.17 -10.12
C CYS A 95 18.68 0.39 -9.66
N PHE A 96 18.85 -0.87 -9.24
CA PHE A 96 17.77 -1.73 -8.84
C PHE A 96 18.24 -2.57 -7.67
N PHE A 97 17.57 -2.47 -6.52
CA PHE A 97 17.65 -3.47 -5.45
C PHE A 97 17.03 -4.79 -5.95
N SER A 98 17.61 -5.38 -7.00
CA SER A 98 17.36 -6.74 -7.37
C SER A 98 18.16 -7.57 -6.37
N ASN A 99 17.46 -8.14 -5.40
CA ASN A 99 18.08 -9.20 -4.63
C ASN A 99 18.27 -10.37 -5.61
N PRO A 100 19.51 -10.75 -5.97
CA PRO A 100 19.76 -11.80 -6.96
C PRO A 100 19.10 -13.13 -6.57
N ARG A 101 18.75 -13.27 -5.29
CA ARG A 101 17.94 -14.36 -4.74
C ARG A 101 16.62 -14.61 -5.48
N TYR A 102 15.95 -13.56 -5.98
CA TYR A 102 14.59 -13.69 -6.53
C TYR A 102 14.53 -13.68 -8.06
N ASN A 103 15.66 -13.46 -8.75
CA ASN A 103 15.77 -13.48 -10.20
C ASN A 103 14.63 -12.74 -10.94
N ILE A 104 14.32 -11.52 -10.48
CA ILE A 104 13.19 -10.73 -11.00
C ILE A 104 13.65 -10.00 -12.27
N SER A 105 12.91 -10.21 -13.36
CA SER A 105 13.08 -9.51 -14.63
C SER A 105 11.91 -8.56 -14.88
N LEU A 106 12.12 -7.42 -15.52
CA LEU A 106 11.04 -6.56 -15.98
C LEU A 106 10.24 -7.26 -17.09
N ARG A 107 8.91 -7.17 -17.01
CA ARG A 107 8.00 -7.77 -17.99
C ARG A 107 6.79 -6.87 -18.20
N PHE A 108 6.20 -6.95 -19.39
CA PHE A 108 4.82 -6.55 -19.62
C PHE A 108 3.96 -7.79 -19.80
N ILE A 109 2.86 -7.86 -19.05
CA ILE A 109 2.00 -9.05 -19.00
C ILE A 109 0.59 -8.63 -19.38
N GLU A 110 0.03 -9.26 -20.41
CA GLU A 110 -1.32 -9.00 -20.88
C GLU A 110 -2.38 -9.24 -19.79
N GLY A 111 -3.22 -8.22 -19.57
CA GLY A 111 -4.25 -8.20 -18.54
C GLY A 111 -3.72 -8.10 -17.10
N ILE A 112 -2.43 -7.82 -16.90
CA ILE A 112 -1.80 -7.56 -15.60
C ILE A 112 -1.07 -6.21 -15.60
N GLY A 113 -0.35 -5.88 -16.67
CA GLY A 113 0.43 -4.65 -16.82
C GLY A 113 1.94 -4.86 -16.66
N PRO A 114 2.70 -3.76 -16.42
CA PRO A 114 4.13 -3.84 -16.20
C PRO A 114 4.45 -4.40 -14.82
N THR A 115 5.54 -5.16 -14.72
CA THR A 115 5.99 -5.72 -13.44
C THR A 115 6.80 -4.72 -12.60
N TYR A 116 6.86 -3.47 -13.03
CA TYR A 116 7.35 -2.34 -12.25
C TYR A 116 6.24 -1.34 -11.99
N GLY A 117 6.43 -0.51 -10.97
CA GLY A 117 5.43 0.42 -10.50
C GLY A 117 5.11 1.49 -11.56
N PRO A 118 3.86 1.96 -11.63
CA PRO A 118 3.46 3.03 -12.54
C PRO A 118 4.10 4.37 -12.20
N PHE A 119 4.99 4.44 -11.21
CA PHE A 119 5.64 5.66 -10.74
C PHE A 119 6.97 5.96 -11.44
N GLY A 120 7.35 5.18 -12.45
CA GLY A 120 8.65 5.31 -13.10
C GLY A 120 9.79 4.83 -12.20
N TYR A 121 11.02 5.06 -12.62
CA TYR A 121 12.17 4.90 -11.71
C TYR A 121 12.40 6.20 -10.96
N PHE A 122 12.48 6.12 -9.64
CA PHE A 122 12.86 7.26 -8.81
C PHE A 122 14.36 7.50 -8.96
N GLY A 123 14.74 8.75 -9.22
CA GLY A 123 16.12 9.16 -9.35
C GLY A 123 16.52 10.10 -8.23
N ARG A 124 17.40 9.63 -7.33
CA ARG A 124 18.04 10.38 -6.21
C ARG A 124 17.35 10.27 -4.85
N VAL A 125 16.27 9.48 -4.70
CA VAL A 125 15.80 9.10 -3.37
C VAL A 125 16.85 8.16 -2.75
N PHE A 126 17.53 8.62 -1.70
CA PHE A 126 18.66 7.93 -1.02
C PHE A 126 20.01 7.90 -1.78
N GLY A 127 20.18 8.68 -2.84
CA GLY A 127 21.43 8.69 -3.62
C GLY A 127 21.55 7.56 -4.64
N GLU A 128 20.47 6.81 -4.86
CA GLU A 128 20.39 5.68 -5.79
C GLU A 128 19.14 5.81 -6.68
N ASN A 129 19.12 5.07 -7.80
CA ASN A 129 17.91 4.91 -8.59
C ASN A 129 17.11 3.75 -8.00
N VAL A 130 15.79 3.90 -7.86
CA VAL A 130 14.90 2.86 -7.30
C VAL A 130 13.71 2.66 -8.22
N LEU A 131 13.43 1.40 -8.56
CA LEU A 131 12.23 1.02 -9.32
C LEU A 131 11.32 0.18 -8.45
N SER A 132 10.11 0.67 -8.20
CA SER A 132 9.08 -0.10 -7.51
C SER A 132 8.72 -1.34 -8.33
N LEU A 133 8.48 -2.48 -7.69
CA LEU A 133 8.12 -3.73 -8.36
C LEU A 133 6.68 -4.12 -8.04
N LEU A 134 5.98 -4.66 -9.04
CA LEU A 134 4.67 -5.28 -8.85
C LEU A 134 4.85 -6.65 -8.19
N LEU A 135 4.46 -6.79 -6.93
CA LEU A 135 4.60 -8.07 -6.22
C LEU A 135 3.50 -9.07 -6.57
N CYS A 136 2.25 -8.59 -6.65
CA CYS A 136 1.06 -9.42 -6.84
C CYS A 136 -0.08 -8.59 -7.44
N VAL A 137 -1.05 -9.28 -8.03
CA VAL A 137 -2.35 -8.71 -8.41
C VAL A 137 -3.47 -9.62 -7.92
N GLU A 138 -4.43 -9.02 -7.25
CA GLU A 138 -5.71 -9.66 -6.90
C GLU A 138 -6.82 -9.02 -7.74
N LYS A 139 -7.71 -9.86 -8.27
CA LYS A 139 -8.88 -9.44 -9.03
C LYS A 139 -10.06 -10.28 -8.56
N ASP A 140 -11.16 -9.61 -8.20
CA ASP A 140 -12.39 -10.25 -7.73
C ASP A 140 -12.15 -11.23 -6.55
N GLY A 141 -11.25 -10.87 -5.64
CA GLY A 141 -10.88 -11.68 -4.47
C GLY A 141 -9.99 -12.89 -4.76
N SER A 142 -9.51 -13.05 -6.00
CA SER A 142 -8.59 -14.12 -6.39
C SER A 142 -7.23 -13.56 -6.80
N GLN A 143 -6.15 -14.19 -6.36
CA GLN A 143 -4.80 -13.85 -6.82
C GLN A 143 -4.62 -14.28 -8.29
N VAL A 144 -4.40 -13.30 -9.17
CA VAL A 144 -4.23 -13.52 -10.62
C VAL A 144 -2.79 -13.39 -11.10
N PHE A 145 -1.91 -12.84 -10.26
CA PHE A 145 -0.47 -12.75 -10.53
C PHE A 145 0.34 -12.73 -9.22
N MET A 146 1.51 -13.35 -9.25
CA MET A 146 2.54 -13.31 -8.21
C MET A 146 3.90 -13.22 -8.89
N MET A 147 4.73 -12.27 -8.46
CA MET A 147 6.08 -12.10 -8.99
C MET A 147 6.99 -13.28 -8.62
N HIS A 148 6.97 -13.66 -7.34
CA HIS A 148 7.79 -14.73 -6.80
C HIS A 148 7.12 -15.29 -5.53
N GLU A 149 7.12 -16.60 -5.36
CA GLU A 149 6.46 -17.28 -4.22
C GLU A 149 7.01 -16.81 -2.87
N ASP A 150 8.34 -16.68 -2.75
CA ASP A 150 9.00 -16.20 -1.54
C ASP A 150 8.68 -14.75 -1.14
N LEU A 151 8.22 -13.90 -2.06
CA LEU A 151 7.93 -12.49 -1.75
C LEU A 151 6.57 -12.32 -1.09
N GLN A 152 5.63 -13.24 -1.39
CA GLN A 152 4.22 -13.17 -1.02
C GLN A 152 3.55 -11.85 -1.45
N CYS A 153 2.22 -11.82 -1.51
CA CYS A 153 1.51 -10.55 -1.63
C CYS A 153 1.67 -9.87 -0.26
N PHE A 154 2.08 -8.60 -0.20
CA PHE A 154 2.15 -7.89 1.07
C PHE A 154 0.73 -7.81 1.66
N GLN A 155 0.37 -8.79 2.48
CA GLN A 155 -0.84 -8.80 3.25
C GLN A 155 -0.47 -8.24 4.62
N SER A 156 -0.82 -6.98 4.86
CA SER A 156 -0.92 -6.49 6.23
C SER A 156 -2.06 -7.25 6.90
N VAL A 157 -1.74 -8.34 7.58
CA VAL A 157 -2.75 -9.22 8.20
C VAL A 157 -3.46 -8.53 9.38
N ALA A 158 -3.12 -7.28 9.74
CA ALA A 158 -3.70 -6.65 10.93
C ALA A 158 -3.62 -5.10 11.00
N ALA A 159 -3.56 -4.36 9.89
CA ALA A 159 -3.65 -2.89 9.96
C ALA A 159 -4.95 -2.39 9.32
N VAL A 160 -6.04 -2.42 10.08
CA VAL A 160 -7.08 -1.41 9.87
C VAL A 160 -6.42 -0.08 10.21
N LYS A 161 -6.43 0.88 9.28
CA LYS A 161 -5.96 2.25 9.55
C LYS A 161 -6.90 2.82 10.61
N GLU A 162 -6.56 2.64 11.89
CA GLU A 162 -7.28 3.25 13.00
C GLU A 162 -7.08 4.76 12.86
N VAL A 163 -8.06 5.43 12.27
CA VAL A 163 -8.13 6.89 12.33
C VAL A 163 -8.43 7.21 13.79
N GLU A 164 -7.38 7.55 14.55
CA GLU A 164 -7.52 7.94 15.96
C GLU A 164 -8.17 9.33 16.05
N VAL A 165 -9.50 9.38 15.88
CA VAL A 165 -10.28 10.61 16.10
C VAL A 165 -10.44 10.88 17.60
N LEU A 166 -10.38 9.84 18.43
CA LEU A 166 -10.45 9.91 19.89
C LEU A 166 -9.10 9.53 20.50
N LYS A 167 -8.53 10.44 21.29
CA LYS A 167 -7.31 10.20 22.07
C LYS A 167 -7.66 9.46 23.35
N LEU A 168 -7.46 8.14 23.33
CA LEU A 168 -7.81 7.22 24.42
C LEU A 168 -6.58 6.45 24.87
N ASN A 169 -6.36 6.38 26.18
CA ASN A 169 -5.35 5.50 26.77
C ASN A 169 -6.06 4.31 27.44
N ILE A 170 -5.67 3.09 27.08
CA ILE A 170 -6.29 1.85 27.56
C ILE A 170 -5.20 0.95 28.17
N TYR A 171 -5.35 0.60 29.45
CA TYR A 171 -4.33 -0.16 30.18
C TYR A 171 -4.90 -0.90 31.42
N PRO A 172 -4.24 -1.97 31.89
CA PRO A 172 -3.13 -2.67 31.24
C PRO A 172 -3.63 -3.50 30.03
N ASN A 173 -2.72 -3.93 29.18
CA ASN A 173 -2.98 -4.96 28.18
C ASN A 173 -1.77 -5.91 28.15
N PRO A 174 -1.89 -7.18 28.55
CA PRO A 174 -3.11 -7.88 28.97
C PRO A 174 -3.76 -7.38 30.28
N VAL A 175 -5.07 -7.58 30.40
CA VAL A 175 -5.93 -7.23 31.54
C VAL A 175 -6.15 -8.47 32.42
N VAL A 176 -5.97 -8.34 33.74
CA VAL A 176 -6.27 -9.40 34.71
C VAL A 176 -7.56 -9.09 35.47
N ASP A 177 -7.58 -7.98 36.23
CA ASP A 177 -8.72 -7.65 37.11
C ASP A 177 -9.63 -6.57 36.53
N TYR A 178 -9.03 -5.46 36.08
CA TYR A 178 -9.73 -4.27 35.59
C TYR A 178 -9.01 -3.66 34.40
N VAL A 179 -9.78 -3.23 33.39
CA VAL A 179 -9.28 -2.36 32.33
C VAL A 179 -9.59 -0.90 32.68
N ASN A 180 -8.57 -0.05 32.62
CA ASN A 180 -8.69 1.39 32.79
C ASN A 180 -8.68 2.05 31.41
N ILE A 181 -9.61 2.97 31.20
CA ILE A 181 -9.71 3.75 29.98
C ILE A 181 -9.76 5.21 30.39
N THR A 182 -8.84 6.03 29.86
CA THR A 182 -8.84 7.48 30.04
C THR A 182 -8.94 8.20 28.70
N SER A 183 -9.67 9.30 28.69
CA SER A 183 -9.88 10.16 27.52
C SER A 183 -9.18 11.50 27.74
N GLU A 184 -8.48 11.99 26.71
CA GLU A 184 -7.99 13.38 26.71
C GLU A 184 -9.06 14.38 26.21
N ASN A 185 -10.18 13.88 25.68
CA ASN A 185 -11.29 14.71 25.24
C ASN A 185 -12.20 15.03 26.44
N GLN A 186 -12.02 16.21 27.04
CA GLN A 186 -12.69 16.63 28.28
C GLN A 186 -14.14 17.11 28.11
N ASP A 187 -14.57 17.37 26.87
CA ASP A 187 -15.80 18.15 26.63
C ASP A 187 -17.03 17.30 26.27
N SER A 188 -16.96 15.97 26.25
CA SER A 188 -18.14 15.16 25.96
C SER A 188 -18.11 13.74 26.47
N GLU A 189 -19.31 13.27 26.81
CA GLU A 189 -19.61 11.88 27.13
C GLU A 189 -19.29 10.93 25.95
N ILE A 190 -18.63 9.81 26.25
CA ILE A 190 -18.20 8.76 25.33
C ILE A 190 -18.97 7.48 25.64
N GLN A 191 -19.61 6.93 24.62
CA GLN A 191 -20.23 5.61 24.67
C GLN A 191 -19.20 4.54 24.32
N LEU A 192 -19.11 3.51 25.15
CA LEU A 192 -18.25 2.35 24.97
C LEU A 192 -19.10 1.10 24.81
N THR A 193 -18.85 0.35 23.76
CA THR A 193 -19.46 -0.95 23.50
C THR A 193 -18.38 -2.02 23.40
N VAL A 194 -18.54 -3.11 24.14
CA VAL A 194 -17.55 -4.19 24.25
C VAL A 194 -18.08 -5.45 23.61
N TYR A 195 -17.31 -6.04 22.69
CA TYR A 195 -17.62 -7.28 22.01
C TYR A 195 -16.57 -8.35 22.32
N ASP A 196 -17.00 -9.61 22.43
CA ASP A 196 -16.08 -10.76 22.46
C ASP A 196 -15.49 -11.05 21.06
N PHE A 197 -14.64 -12.06 20.96
CA PHE A 197 -13.97 -12.43 19.70
C PHE A 197 -14.91 -13.00 18.62
N VAL A 198 -16.11 -13.48 18.99
CA VAL A 198 -17.13 -13.93 18.03
C VAL A 198 -18.11 -12.81 17.64
N GLY A 199 -17.97 -11.62 18.24
CA GLY A 199 -18.81 -10.45 17.97
C GLY A 199 -20.05 -10.35 18.85
N SER A 200 -20.15 -11.09 19.95
CA SER A 200 -21.25 -10.95 20.92
C SER A 200 -21.04 -9.70 21.76
N LEU A 201 -22.10 -8.92 21.97
CA LEU A 201 -22.10 -7.77 22.89
C LEU A 201 -22.00 -8.26 24.34
N VAL A 202 -20.93 -7.90 25.03
CA VAL A 202 -20.67 -8.30 26.44
C VAL A 202 -20.67 -7.13 27.41
N GLY A 203 -20.67 -5.89 26.92
CA GLY A 203 -20.69 -4.71 27.78
C GLY A 203 -21.08 -3.43 27.05
N HIS A 204 -21.75 -2.53 27.76
CA HIS A 204 -22.09 -1.20 27.29
C HIS A 204 -21.94 -0.22 28.44
N TYR A 205 -21.16 0.84 28.23
CA TYR A 205 -20.77 1.80 29.25
C TYR A 205 -20.75 3.21 28.69
N THR A 206 -20.75 4.17 29.60
CA THR A 206 -20.69 5.58 29.27
C THR A 206 -19.74 6.27 30.24
N PHE A 207 -18.84 7.11 29.75
CA PHE A 207 -17.85 7.81 30.57
C PHE A 207 -17.41 9.12 29.92
N GLN A 208 -16.84 10.04 30.69
CA GLN A 208 -16.30 11.30 30.17
C GLN A 208 -14.77 11.26 30.19
N ASP A 209 -14.15 11.38 31.37
CA ASP A 209 -12.69 11.44 31.48
C ASP A 209 -12.05 10.06 31.72
N HIS A 210 -12.68 9.22 32.54
CA HIS A 210 -12.15 7.92 32.92
C HIS A 210 -13.24 6.91 33.21
N ILE A 211 -12.94 5.63 32.98
CA ILE A 211 -13.73 4.49 33.44
C ILE A 211 -12.81 3.32 33.78
N GLN A 212 -13.21 2.56 34.80
CA GLN A 212 -12.58 1.30 35.17
C GLN A 212 -13.62 0.18 35.06
N ILE A 213 -13.36 -0.81 34.22
CA ILE A 213 -14.29 -1.92 33.96
C ILE A 213 -13.71 -3.21 34.56
N PRO A 214 -14.42 -3.85 35.50
CA PRO A 214 -14.02 -5.16 36.00
C PRO A 214 -14.19 -6.24 34.93
N VAL A 215 -13.21 -7.15 34.81
CA VAL A 215 -13.24 -8.23 33.79
C VAL A 215 -13.43 -9.64 34.38
N HIS A 216 -13.68 -9.76 35.68
CA HIS A 216 -13.83 -11.05 36.37
C HIS A 216 -14.93 -11.97 35.80
N ASN A 217 -15.98 -11.39 35.19
CA ASN A 217 -17.06 -12.15 34.56
C ASN A 217 -16.83 -12.46 33.07
N LEU A 218 -15.72 -12.00 32.51
CA LEU A 218 -15.38 -12.19 31.10
C LEU A 218 -14.37 -13.35 30.98
N SER A 219 -14.48 -14.18 29.95
CA SER A 219 -13.52 -15.26 29.73
C SER A 219 -12.18 -14.72 29.22
N SER A 220 -11.07 -15.43 29.46
CA SER A 220 -9.78 -15.09 28.84
C SER A 220 -9.90 -15.10 27.32
N GLY A 221 -9.38 -14.06 26.67
CA GLY A 221 -9.53 -13.90 25.22
C GLY A 221 -9.34 -12.46 24.73
N VAL A 222 -9.58 -12.24 23.44
CA VAL A 222 -9.49 -10.93 22.79
C VAL A 222 -10.87 -10.29 22.74
N TYR A 223 -10.95 -9.02 23.12
CA TYR A 223 -12.17 -8.23 23.10
C TYR A 223 -11.99 -6.98 22.26
N THR A 224 -13.06 -6.59 21.57
CA THR A 224 -13.12 -5.36 20.77
C THR A 224 -13.89 -4.29 21.52
N LEU A 225 -13.27 -3.15 21.72
CA LEU A 225 -13.82 -1.96 22.35
C LEU A 225 -14.17 -0.95 21.25
N ILE A 226 -15.43 -0.52 21.17
CA ILE A 226 -15.89 0.49 20.22
C ILE A 226 -16.34 1.72 21.01
N PHE A 227 -15.72 2.86 20.70
CA PHE A 227 -15.97 4.15 21.33
C PHE A 227 -16.72 5.06 20.37
N ARG A 228 -17.70 5.81 20.87
CA ARG A 228 -18.46 6.80 20.11
C ARG A 228 -18.66 8.07 20.93
N ASP A 229 -18.34 9.23 20.36
CA ASP A 229 -18.63 10.53 20.99
C ASP A 229 -19.99 11.10 20.53
N HIS A 230 -20.37 12.25 21.11
CA HIS A 230 -21.60 12.98 20.75
C HIS A 230 -21.63 13.49 19.29
N LYS A 231 -20.48 13.63 18.62
CA LYS A 231 -20.37 14.01 17.20
C LYS A 231 -20.41 12.79 16.28
N ASN A 232 -20.67 11.60 16.86
CA ASN A 232 -20.69 10.32 16.16
C ASN A 232 -19.31 9.91 15.58
N ASN A 233 -18.22 10.48 16.10
CA ASN A 233 -16.88 10.00 15.81
C ASN A 233 -16.70 8.63 16.47
N GLN A 234 -16.11 7.69 15.73
CA GLN A 234 -15.94 6.33 16.19
C GLN A 234 -14.45 5.93 16.22
N SER A 235 -14.06 5.23 17.28
CA SER A 235 -12.74 4.61 17.42
C SER A 235 -12.90 3.17 17.89
N SER A 236 -12.00 2.27 17.47
CA SER A 236 -11.99 0.87 17.92
C SER A 236 -10.63 0.52 18.51
N ARG A 237 -10.59 -0.29 19.56
CA ARG A 237 -9.35 -0.85 20.14
C ARG A 237 -9.56 -2.31 20.51
N LYS A 238 -8.45 -3.07 20.61
CA LYS A 238 -8.47 -4.45 21.10
C LYS A 238 -7.75 -4.56 22.43
N VAL A 239 -8.29 -5.37 23.34
CA VAL A 239 -7.66 -5.72 24.62
C VAL A 239 -7.64 -7.23 24.80
N VAL A 240 -6.61 -7.73 25.47
CA VAL A 240 -6.49 -9.15 25.85
C VAL A 240 -6.83 -9.27 27.33
N ILE A 241 -7.78 -10.14 27.68
CA ILE A 241 -8.06 -10.53 29.07
C ILE A 241 -7.36 -11.87 29.34
N SER A 242 -6.61 -11.94 30.44
CA SER A 242 -5.87 -13.13 30.89
C SER A 242 -6.07 -13.34 32.39
N HIS A 243 -6.96 -14.26 32.74
CA HIS A 243 -7.04 -14.86 34.08
C HIS A 243 -5.96 -15.92 34.30
#